data_AF-A0A4Q3NE39-F1
#
_entry.id   AF-A0A4Q3NE39-F1
#
_cell.length_a   1.000
_cell.length_b   1.000
_cell.length_c   1.000
_cell.angle_alpha   90.00
_cell.angle_beta   90.00
_cell.angle_gamma   90.00
#
_symmetry.space_group_name_H-M   'P 1'
#
loop_
_entity.id
_entity.type
_entity.pdbx_description
1 polymer ?
#
loop_
_entity_poly.entity_id
_entity_poly.type
_entity_poly.pdbx_seq_one_letter_code
_entity_poly.pdbx_strand_id
1 'polypeptide(L)'
;MAQLVGTPNHALWKRFDEACNEAYKVVEAWLDKIKAEAAEHRGQRLALIAEVKAWAGENATAKDGDWKGFARIVHQFESRWRDAGHLSEKAFAELQPQWKEAIRAAEAPLVALQKQSLDARHAMIDEARVLGDSPQLRVDAVKALQQRWQAEAQAVPLDRKHEQKLWDAFRKPIDEAFNRKDEERGKAAAQLSERDRIVLDASKALQAANATGDAQKIRAAMAALDAALRGQAQAAEAVKRADAAAKNEEKVAAVPVPPAQDAIESVAPVETAPEEAGEAAGETAQSVPEAAAPAPAPKPAPKPVVAMRGDDRPGMRKAEPAQAGRGGKFGDRKGAPGGRPGFDNKFEPRRDDRGGRFGDRPAPEDRGPRLGDAAFRAQREALESAEHALRKLAAQAHGEALTQLIAAWEKRAADQVPGQQDLGKSVAPAVRGSWVQAVGAAPAGDAAEPLLRLEIAAEAPTPAEHISARRMLQLQLLTRRNDPAPAQTWGADAARVLATPFEAGTARRLQNVLKVLLRG
;
A
#
# COMPACT_ATOMS: atom_id res chain seq x y z
N MET A 1 129.14 -8.29 8.43
CA MET A 1 128.33 -9.02 9.44
C MET A 1 127.31 -8.04 9.96
N ALA A 2 126.00 -8.25 9.98
CA ALA A 2 125.24 -9.49 9.94
C ALA A 2 123.80 -9.20 9.46
N GLN A 3 123.21 -10.19 8.81
CA GLN A 3 121.79 -10.58 8.84
C GLN A 3 120.73 -9.55 8.42
N LEU A 4 120.46 -9.50 7.12
CA LEU A 4 119.12 -9.21 6.59
C LEU A 4 118.82 -10.16 5.41
N VAL A 5 118.74 -11.45 5.73
CA VAL A 5 117.96 -12.40 4.92
C VAL A 5 116.95 -12.99 5.89
N GLY A 6 115.70 -12.56 5.73
CA GLY A 6 114.58 -12.95 6.58
C GLY A 6 114.48 -14.46 6.68
N THR A 7 114.43 -14.96 7.90
CA THR A 7 114.20 -16.38 8.21
C THR A 7 112.94 -16.86 7.48
N PRO A 8 112.96 -18.06 6.86
CA PRO A 8 111.84 -18.52 6.04
C PRO A 8 110.57 -18.53 6.87
N ASN A 9 109.53 -17.92 6.31
CA ASN A 9 108.22 -17.69 6.88
C ASN A 9 107.42 -18.99 7.15
N HIS A 10 108.09 -20.13 7.25
CA HIS A 10 107.55 -21.47 7.31
C HIS A 10 106.70 -21.70 8.56
N ALA A 11 107.07 -21.11 9.70
CA ALA A 11 106.26 -21.18 10.92
C ALA A 11 104.93 -20.41 10.80
N LEU A 12 104.90 -19.25 10.14
CA LEU A 12 103.65 -18.51 9.90
C LEU A 12 102.81 -19.18 8.80
N TRP A 13 103.45 -19.72 7.76
CA TRP A 13 102.76 -20.49 6.72
C TRP A 13 102.13 -21.78 7.29
N LYS A 14 102.83 -22.47 8.20
CA LYS A 14 102.29 -23.63 8.91
C LYS A 14 101.11 -23.27 9.81
N ARG A 15 101.21 -22.18 10.58
CA ARG A 15 100.09 -21.66 11.40
C ARG A 15 98.90 -21.21 10.55
N PHE A 16 99.17 -20.63 9.38
CA PHE A 16 98.13 -20.26 8.41
C PHE A 16 97.46 -21.50 7.82
N ASP A 17 98.23 -22.50 7.39
CA ASP A 17 97.69 -23.76 6.86
C ASP A 17 96.90 -24.53 7.93
N GLU A 18 97.39 -24.59 9.18
CA GLU A 18 96.66 -25.14 10.32
C GLU A 18 95.33 -24.40 10.54
N ALA A 19 95.32 -23.07 10.52
CA ALA A 19 94.10 -22.27 10.66
C ALA A 19 93.13 -22.45 9.48
N CYS A 20 93.64 -22.57 8.25
CA CYS A 20 92.83 -22.87 7.06
C CYS A 20 92.20 -24.27 7.15
N ASN A 21 92.95 -25.27 7.60
CA ASN A 21 92.45 -26.62 7.82
C ASN A 21 91.42 -26.69 8.95
N GLU A 22 91.59 -25.92 10.03
CA GLU A 22 90.60 -25.77 11.10
C GLU A 22 89.32 -25.10 10.60
N ALA A 23 89.44 -24.02 9.82
CA ALA A 23 88.28 -23.34 9.22
C ALA A 23 87.55 -24.25 8.22
N TYR A 24 88.27 -25.03 7.42
CA TYR A 24 87.70 -25.98 6.47
C TYR A 24 86.82 -27.03 7.18
N LYS A 25 87.26 -27.56 8.33
CA LYS A 25 86.46 -28.51 9.14
C LYS A 25 85.11 -27.91 9.60
N VAL A 26 85.09 -26.61 9.93
CA VAL A 26 83.84 -25.92 10.31
C VAL A 26 82.91 -25.79 9.11
N VAL A 27 83.45 -25.44 7.94
CA VAL A 27 82.67 -25.34 6.69
C VAL A 27 82.15 -26.70 6.27
N GLU A 28 82.96 -27.75 6.34
CA GLU A 28 82.57 -29.13 6.02
C GLU A 28 81.44 -29.60 6.93
N ALA A 29 81.57 -29.41 8.25
CA ALA A 29 80.50 -29.73 9.20
C ALA A 29 79.21 -28.95 8.93
N TRP A 30 79.31 -27.67 8.53
CA TRP A 30 78.15 -26.87 8.15
C TRP A 30 77.50 -27.35 6.83
N LEU A 31 78.30 -27.70 5.82
CA LEU A 31 77.80 -28.26 4.56
C LEU A 31 77.10 -29.60 4.76
N ASP A 32 77.66 -30.47 5.60
CA ASP A 32 77.05 -31.76 5.90
C ASP A 32 75.76 -31.60 6.71
N LYS A 33 75.73 -30.63 7.64
CA LYS A 33 74.49 -30.23 8.32
C LYS A 33 73.42 -29.76 7.33
N ILE A 34 73.76 -28.88 6.38
CA ILE A 34 72.82 -28.40 5.36
C ILE A 34 72.32 -29.54 4.46
N LYS A 35 73.21 -30.45 4.05
CA LYS A 35 72.80 -31.62 3.25
C LYS A 35 71.84 -32.52 4.04
N ALA A 36 72.10 -32.74 5.32
CA ALA A 36 71.22 -33.51 6.19
C ALA A 36 69.85 -32.84 6.35
N GLU A 37 69.81 -31.53 6.64
CA GLU A 37 68.57 -30.75 6.74
C GLU A 37 67.78 -30.75 5.41
N ALA A 38 68.46 -30.60 4.26
CA ALA A 38 67.83 -30.66 2.95
C ALA A 38 67.27 -32.06 2.63
N ALA A 39 67.96 -33.13 3.04
CA ALA A 39 67.46 -34.50 2.89
C ALA A 39 66.24 -34.75 3.79
N GLU A 40 66.24 -34.21 5.01
CA GLU A 40 65.11 -34.28 5.94
C GLU A 40 63.89 -33.53 5.40
N HIS A 41 64.05 -32.28 4.96
CA HIS A 41 62.97 -31.49 4.34
C HIS A 41 62.41 -32.15 3.07
N ARG A 42 63.27 -32.80 2.27
CA ARG A 42 62.84 -33.55 1.09
C ARG A 42 62.00 -34.77 1.51
N GLY A 43 62.44 -35.50 2.52
CA GLY A 43 61.70 -36.63 3.10
C GLY A 43 60.35 -36.20 3.67
N GLN A 44 60.31 -35.13 4.46
CA GLN A 44 59.07 -34.56 5.04
C GLN A 44 58.06 -34.17 3.94
N ARG A 45 58.52 -33.53 2.86
CA ARG A 45 57.67 -33.16 1.72
C ARG A 45 57.13 -34.35 0.94
N LEU A 46 57.95 -35.38 0.72
CA LEU A 46 57.51 -36.64 0.09
C LEU A 46 56.48 -37.38 0.95
N ALA A 47 56.71 -37.44 2.27
CA ALA A 47 55.77 -38.02 3.22
C ALA A 47 54.43 -37.24 3.21
N LEU A 48 54.49 -35.91 3.16
CA LEU A 48 53.30 -35.07 3.07
C LEU A 48 52.52 -35.29 1.77
N ILE A 49 53.19 -35.46 0.62
CA ILE A 49 52.53 -35.81 -0.65
C ILE A 49 51.82 -37.17 -0.55
N ALA A 50 52.46 -38.17 0.06
CA ALA A 50 51.87 -39.49 0.26
C ALA A 50 50.65 -39.43 1.19
N GLU A 51 50.75 -38.67 2.29
CA GLU A 51 49.67 -38.42 3.24
C GLU A 51 48.45 -37.78 2.55
N VAL A 52 48.68 -36.74 1.73
CA VAL A 52 47.59 -36.08 0.96
C VAL A 52 46.94 -37.05 -0.02
N LYS A 53 47.72 -37.86 -0.73
CA LYS A 53 47.17 -38.86 -1.67
C LYS A 53 46.33 -39.92 -0.96
N ALA A 54 46.80 -40.44 0.17
CA ALA A 54 46.05 -41.40 0.97
C ALA A 54 44.76 -40.76 1.51
N TRP A 55 44.86 -39.55 2.08
CA TRP A 55 43.71 -38.81 2.58
C TRP A 55 42.68 -38.53 1.47
N ALA A 56 43.12 -38.12 0.27
CA ALA A 56 42.24 -37.88 -0.86
C ALA A 56 41.49 -39.15 -1.32
N GLY A 57 42.17 -40.31 -1.32
CA GLY A 57 41.56 -41.60 -1.66
C GLY A 57 40.51 -42.05 -0.64
N GLU A 58 40.72 -41.77 0.64
CA GLU A 58 39.79 -42.13 1.72
C GLU A 58 38.63 -41.13 1.89
N ASN A 59 38.83 -39.88 1.49
CA ASN A 59 37.89 -38.78 1.73
C ASN A 59 37.36 -38.20 0.41
N ALA A 60 36.71 -39.04 -0.39
CA ALA A 60 36.03 -38.61 -1.62
C ALA A 60 34.79 -37.74 -1.35
N THR A 61 34.26 -37.76 -0.13
CA THR A 61 33.13 -36.94 0.34
C THR A 61 33.38 -36.44 1.74
N ALA A 62 32.85 -35.26 2.09
CA ALA A 62 32.92 -34.75 3.46
C ALA A 62 32.19 -35.68 4.43
N LYS A 63 32.85 -36.02 5.55
CA LYS A 63 32.21 -36.75 6.66
C LYS A 63 31.10 -35.89 7.26
N ASP A 64 29.94 -36.50 7.49
CA ASP A 64 28.74 -35.85 8.07
C ASP A 64 28.28 -34.57 7.32
N GLY A 65 28.72 -34.38 6.07
CA GLY A 65 28.43 -33.18 5.27
C GLY A 65 29.20 -31.92 5.69
N ASP A 66 30.23 -32.01 6.54
CA ASP A 66 31.03 -30.85 6.95
C ASP A 66 32.09 -30.45 5.91
N TRP A 67 31.64 -29.77 4.86
CA TRP A 67 32.51 -29.26 3.80
C TRP A 67 33.44 -28.13 4.27
N LYS A 68 33.12 -27.45 5.37
CA LYS A 68 33.99 -26.42 5.96
C LYS A 68 35.17 -27.06 6.68
N GLY A 69 34.92 -28.15 7.43
CA GLY A 69 35.96 -28.99 8.01
C GLY A 69 36.84 -29.61 6.94
N PHE A 70 36.25 -30.13 5.86
CA PHE A 70 36.97 -30.65 4.70
C PHE A 70 37.95 -29.60 4.13
N ALA A 71 37.46 -28.40 3.81
CA ALA A 71 38.30 -27.31 3.29
C ALA A 71 39.42 -26.90 4.27
N ARG A 72 39.15 -26.93 5.58
CA ARG A 72 40.15 -26.62 6.60
C ARG A 72 41.31 -27.62 6.60
N ILE A 73 41.02 -28.91 6.43
CA ILE A 73 42.05 -29.97 6.38
C ILE A 73 42.94 -29.78 5.14
N VAL A 74 42.34 -29.49 3.99
CA VAL A 74 43.09 -29.16 2.77
C VAL A 74 44.03 -27.98 3.00
N HIS A 75 43.54 -26.86 3.55
CA HIS A 75 44.38 -25.70 3.86
C HIS A 75 45.48 -25.98 4.90
N GLN A 76 45.27 -26.94 5.81
CA GLN A 76 46.31 -27.37 6.75
C GLN A 76 47.44 -28.08 6.00
N PHE A 77 47.15 -28.93 5.02
CA PHE A 77 48.16 -29.55 4.17
C PHE A 77 48.97 -28.50 3.40
N GLU A 78 48.30 -27.49 2.83
CA GLU A 78 48.98 -26.35 2.18
C GLU A 78 49.89 -25.56 3.14
N SER A 79 49.45 -25.40 4.39
CA SER A 79 50.23 -24.70 5.40
C SER A 79 51.46 -25.51 5.80
N ARG A 80 51.30 -26.80 6.05
CA ARG A 80 52.42 -27.73 6.31
C ARG A 80 53.41 -27.78 5.16
N TRP A 81 52.95 -27.73 3.91
CA TRP A 81 53.84 -27.68 2.74
C TRP A 81 54.66 -26.39 2.65
N ARG A 82 54.07 -25.25 3.03
CA ARG A 82 54.78 -23.96 3.13
C ARG A 82 55.82 -23.99 4.26
N ASP A 83 55.49 -24.64 5.37
CA ASP A 83 56.32 -24.67 6.58
C ASP A 83 57.40 -25.78 6.57
N ALA A 84 57.39 -26.69 5.59
CA ALA A 84 58.29 -27.85 5.49
C ALA A 84 59.77 -27.54 5.11
N GLY A 85 60.28 -26.35 5.45
CA GLY A 85 61.69 -25.97 5.27
C GLY A 85 62.12 -25.73 3.83
N HIS A 86 63.37 -25.27 3.66
CA HIS A 86 63.94 -24.91 2.36
C HIS A 86 64.54 -26.13 1.62
N LEU A 87 64.47 -26.12 0.29
CA LEU A 87 65.05 -27.13 -0.60
C LEU A 87 65.81 -26.47 -1.74
N SER A 88 66.77 -27.21 -2.32
CA SER A 88 67.40 -26.78 -3.57
C SER A 88 66.37 -26.63 -4.68
N GLU A 89 66.56 -25.65 -5.56
CA GLU A 89 65.62 -25.31 -6.64
C GLU A 89 65.28 -26.51 -7.51
N LYS A 90 66.28 -27.34 -7.86
CA LYS A 90 66.10 -28.56 -8.65
C LYS A 90 65.20 -29.58 -7.94
N ALA A 91 65.41 -29.81 -6.65
CA ALA A 91 64.60 -30.74 -5.87
C ALA A 91 63.18 -30.22 -5.67
N PHE A 92 63.02 -28.92 -5.46
CA PHE A 92 61.71 -28.30 -5.35
C PHE A 92 60.92 -28.37 -6.67
N ALA A 93 61.58 -28.10 -7.81
CA ALA A 93 60.95 -28.17 -9.14
C ALA A 93 60.45 -29.58 -9.49
N GLU A 94 61.09 -30.63 -8.97
CA GLU A 94 60.65 -32.01 -9.14
C GLU A 94 59.42 -32.35 -8.27
N LEU A 95 59.38 -31.87 -7.03
CA LEU A 95 58.32 -32.19 -6.07
C LEU A 95 57.08 -31.30 -6.20
N GLN A 96 57.24 -30.05 -6.62
CA GLN A 96 56.16 -29.09 -6.77
C GLN A 96 55.02 -29.56 -7.69
N PRO A 97 55.25 -30.15 -8.89
CA PRO A 97 54.15 -30.65 -9.72
C PRO A 97 53.42 -31.83 -9.05
N GLN A 98 54.14 -32.75 -8.41
CA GLN A 98 53.55 -33.89 -7.70
C GLN A 98 52.69 -33.44 -6.51
N TRP A 99 53.14 -32.41 -5.79
CA TRP A 99 52.37 -31.76 -4.74
C TRP A 99 51.09 -31.11 -5.27
N LYS A 100 51.20 -30.31 -6.34
CA LYS A 100 50.04 -29.65 -6.96
C LYS A 100 49.00 -30.65 -7.44
N GLU A 101 49.44 -31.76 -8.03
CA GLU A 101 48.56 -32.84 -8.47
C GLU A 101 47.85 -33.50 -7.29
N ALA A 102 48.59 -33.82 -6.22
CA ALA A 102 48.03 -34.42 -5.01
C ALA A 102 46.99 -33.51 -4.32
N ILE A 103 47.30 -32.23 -4.13
CA ILE A 103 46.35 -31.27 -3.54
C ILE A 103 45.15 -31.03 -4.44
N ARG A 104 45.35 -30.90 -5.76
CA ARG A 104 44.22 -30.72 -6.68
C ARG A 104 43.28 -31.93 -6.66
N ALA A 105 43.82 -33.14 -6.55
CA ALA A 105 43.02 -34.35 -6.40
C ALA A 105 42.26 -34.36 -5.05
N ALA A 106 42.90 -33.91 -3.96
CA ALA A 106 42.27 -33.76 -2.66
C ALA A 106 41.15 -32.70 -2.64
N GLU A 107 41.29 -31.61 -3.41
CA GLU A 107 40.31 -30.54 -3.54
C GLU A 107 39.17 -30.84 -4.52
N ALA A 108 39.37 -31.78 -5.46
CA ALA A 108 38.45 -32.03 -6.57
C ALA A 108 36.99 -32.26 -6.12
N PRO A 109 36.69 -33.02 -5.04
CA PRO A 109 35.31 -33.19 -4.58
C PRO A 109 34.65 -31.88 -4.13
N LEU A 110 35.40 -31.03 -3.40
CA LEU A 110 34.91 -29.74 -2.94
C LEU A 110 34.65 -28.80 -4.13
N VAL A 111 35.55 -28.76 -5.11
CA VAL A 111 35.39 -27.94 -6.32
C VAL A 111 34.20 -28.40 -7.16
N ALA A 112 33.99 -29.71 -7.30
CA ALA A 112 32.85 -30.27 -8.00
C ALA A 112 31.52 -29.88 -7.33
N LEU A 113 31.46 -29.95 -6.00
CA LEU A 113 30.30 -29.52 -5.23
C LEU A 113 30.06 -28.00 -5.35
N GLN A 114 31.11 -27.19 -5.24
CA GLN A 114 31.01 -25.74 -5.42
C GLN A 114 30.43 -25.39 -6.79
N LYS A 115 30.85 -26.09 -7.85
CA LYS A 115 30.30 -25.91 -9.19
C LYS A 115 28.80 -26.23 -9.24
N GLN A 116 28.38 -27.37 -8.69
CA GLN A 116 26.96 -27.75 -8.63
C GLN A 116 26.12 -26.73 -7.85
N SER A 117 26.65 -26.22 -6.74
CA SER A 117 26.00 -25.19 -5.93
C SER A 117 25.86 -23.86 -6.68
N LEU A 118 26.87 -23.47 -7.45
CA LEU A 118 26.81 -22.29 -8.30
C LEU A 118 25.72 -22.43 -9.36
N ASP A 119 25.67 -23.59 -10.04
CA ASP A 119 24.64 -23.87 -11.04
C ASP A 119 23.23 -23.84 -10.42
N ALA A 120 23.05 -24.41 -9.22
CA ALA A 120 21.80 -24.38 -8.47
C ALA A 120 21.40 -22.95 -8.06
N ARG A 121 22.34 -22.13 -7.59
CA ARG A 121 22.10 -20.73 -7.24
C ARG A 121 21.74 -19.89 -8.47
N HIS A 122 22.38 -20.14 -9.61
CA HIS A 122 22.02 -19.50 -10.87
C HIS A 122 20.59 -19.86 -11.29
N ALA A 123 20.20 -21.13 -11.21
CA ALA A 123 18.82 -21.55 -11.46
C ALA A 123 17.82 -20.86 -10.50
N MET A 124 18.16 -20.71 -9.21
CA MET A 124 17.33 -19.96 -8.25
C MET A 124 17.20 -18.47 -8.58
N ILE A 125 18.25 -17.85 -9.14
CA ILE A 125 18.20 -16.45 -9.62
C ILE A 125 17.24 -16.34 -10.81
N ASP A 126 17.28 -17.28 -11.74
CA ASP A 126 16.36 -17.31 -12.88
C ASP A 126 14.91 -17.54 -12.42
N GLU A 127 14.67 -18.44 -11.46
CA GLU A 127 13.37 -18.61 -10.81
C GLU A 127 12.91 -17.31 -10.11
N ALA A 128 13.81 -16.61 -9.40
CA ALA A 128 13.52 -15.34 -8.75
C ALA A 128 13.13 -14.26 -9.76
N ARG A 129 13.76 -14.25 -10.94
CA ARG A 129 13.41 -13.35 -12.05
C ARG A 129 12.01 -13.62 -12.58
N VAL A 130 11.67 -14.88 -12.84
CA VAL A 130 10.33 -15.26 -13.31
C VAL A 130 9.25 -14.90 -12.28
N LEU A 131 9.53 -15.14 -10.99
CA LEU A 131 8.63 -14.75 -9.90
C LEU A 131 8.52 -13.23 -9.75
N GLY A 132 9.61 -12.49 -9.97
CA GLY A 132 9.62 -11.04 -9.97
C GLY A 132 8.80 -10.46 -11.11
N ASP A 133 8.95 -10.99 -12.32
CA ASP A 133 8.25 -10.51 -13.52
C ASP A 133 6.74 -10.85 -13.52
N SER A 134 6.31 -11.77 -12.64
CA SER A 134 4.91 -12.16 -12.50
C SER A 134 4.04 -10.96 -12.05
N PRO A 135 2.86 -10.73 -12.68
CA PRO A 135 1.94 -9.64 -12.30
C PRO A 135 1.44 -9.77 -10.85
N GLN A 136 1.33 -11.00 -10.36
CA GLN A 136 0.93 -11.29 -8.98
C GLN A 136 2.10 -11.82 -8.17
N LEU A 137 2.47 -11.06 -7.14
CA LEU A 137 3.56 -11.42 -6.25
C LEU A 137 3.13 -12.56 -5.30
N ARG A 138 3.49 -13.80 -5.65
CA ARG A 138 3.26 -14.99 -4.81
C ARG A 138 4.26 -15.06 -3.65
N VAL A 139 3.90 -14.47 -2.52
CA VAL A 139 4.75 -14.37 -1.31
C VAL A 139 5.21 -15.74 -0.81
N ASP A 140 4.38 -16.77 -0.89
CA ASP A 140 4.74 -18.11 -0.41
C ASP A 140 5.81 -18.77 -1.29
N ALA A 141 5.76 -18.56 -2.61
CA ALA A 141 6.79 -19.04 -3.53
C ALA A 141 8.13 -18.35 -3.29
N VAL A 142 8.10 -17.03 -3.03
CA VAL A 142 9.30 -16.26 -2.65
C VAL A 142 9.92 -16.79 -1.36
N LYS A 143 9.10 -17.08 -0.32
CA LYS A 143 9.59 -17.66 0.94
C LYS A 143 10.22 -19.03 0.73
N ALA A 144 9.58 -19.91 -0.05
CA ALA A 144 10.12 -21.22 -0.36
C ALA A 144 11.46 -21.14 -1.10
N LEU A 145 11.59 -20.18 -2.03
CA LEU A 145 12.83 -19.92 -2.75
C LEU A 145 13.94 -19.39 -1.83
N GLN A 146 13.62 -18.48 -0.89
CA GLN A 146 14.57 -17.99 0.11
C GLN A 146 15.07 -19.09 1.05
N GLN A 147 14.21 -20.03 1.45
CA GLN A 147 14.60 -21.18 2.27
C GLN A 147 15.54 -22.13 1.51
N ARG A 148 15.25 -22.40 0.23
CA ARG A 148 16.15 -23.18 -0.63
C ARG A 148 17.52 -22.51 -0.79
N TRP A 149 17.54 -21.20 -1.02
CA TRP A 149 18.79 -20.42 -1.08
C TRP A 149 19.58 -20.52 0.23
N GLN A 150 18.92 -20.37 1.38
CA GLN A 150 19.57 -20.44 2.69
C GLN A 150 20.17 -21.82 2.96
N ALA A 151 19.46 -22.90 2.62
CA ALA A 151 19.97 -24.26 2.76
C ALA A 151 21.23 -24.48 1.90
N GLU A 152 21.19 -24.04 0.64
CA GLU A 152 22.31 -24.13 -0.30
C GLU A 152 23.51 -23.27 0.13
N ALA A 153 23.27 -22.09 0.70
CA ALA A 153 24.28 -21.19 1.25
C ALA A 153 24.98 -21.78 2.49
N GLN A 154 24.25 -22.48 3.34
CA GLN A 154 24.80 -23.08 4.56
C GLN A 154 25.59 -24.36 4.27
N ALA A 155 25.14 -25.16 3.30
CA ALA A 155 25.73 -26.46 2.97
C ALA A 155 27.10 -26.34 2.27
N VAL A 156 27.25 -25.41 1.32
CA VAL A 156 28.45 -25.33 0.47
C VAL A 156 29.26 -24.07 0.75
N PRO A 157 30.52 -24.19 1.24
CA PRO A 157 31.38 -23.03 1.46
C PRO A 157 31.83 -22.43 0.13
N LEU A 158 31.60 -21.14 -0.05
CA LEU A 158 32.03 -20.35 -1.22
C LEU A 158 32.74 -19.07 -0.77
N ASP A 159 33.40 -18.40 -1.72
CA ASP A 159 34.01 -17.10 -1.47
C ASP A 159 32.94 -16.05 -1.14
N ARG A 160 33.17 -15.28 -0.07
CA ARG A 160 32.21 -14.31 0.46
C ARG A 160 31.85 -13.22 -0.55
N LYS A 161 32.79 -12.76 -1.39
CA LYS A 161 32.49 -11.71 -2.37
C LYS A 161 31.65 -12.25 -3.51
N HIS A 162 31.94 -13.48 -3.95
CA HIS A 162 31.16 -14.15 -4.97
C HIS A 162 29.73 -14.43 -4.49
N GLU A 163 29.58 -14.90 -3.25
CA GLU A 163 28.29 -15.12 -2.61
C GLU A 163 27.46 -13.83 -2.51
N GLN A 164 28.08 -12.72 -2.09
CA GLN A 164 27.39 -11.42 -2.02
C GLN A 164 26.85 -11.01 -3.39
N LYS A 165 27.63 -11.17 -4.46
CA LYS A 165 27.19 -10.84 -5.82
C LYS A 165 26.01 -11.69 -6.27
N LEU A 166 26.04 -12.99 -5.98
CA LEU A 166 24.94 -13.91 -6.29
C LEU A 166 23.68 -13.58 -5.47
N TRP A 167 23.85 -13.21 -4.20
CA TRP A 167 22.75 -12.80 -3.33
C TRP A 167 22.08 -11.50 -3.78
N ASP A 168 22.87 -10.50 -4.16
CA ASP A 168 22.33 -9.24 -4.68
C ASP A 168 21.58 -9.48 -6.00
N ALA A 169 22.11 -10.35 -6.87
CA ALA A 169 21.43 -10.75 -8.11
C ALA A 169 20.12 -11.52 -7.85
N PHE A 170 20.08 -12.36 -6.83
CA PHE A 170 18.89 -13.09 -6.40
C PHE A 170 17.81 -12.16 -5.82
N ARG A 171 18.19 -11.21 -4.96
CA ARG A 171 17.25 -10.30 -4.29
C ARG A 171 16.66 -9.26 -5.22
N LYS A 172 17.47 -8.68 -6.11
CA LYS A 172 17.08 -7.59 -6.98
C LYS A 172 15.69 -7.76 -7.66
N PRO A 173 15.40 -8.86 -8.39
CA PRO A 173 14.10 -9.01 -9.05
C PRO A 173 12.93 -9.12 -8.07
N ILE A 174 13.16 -9.69 -6.88
CA ILE A 174 12.14 -9.82 -5.82
C ILE A 174 11.85 -8.44 -5.22
N ASP A 175 12.90 -7.69 -4.86
CA ASP A 175 12.77 -6.34 -4.28
C ASP A 175 12.10 -5.38 -5.27
N GLU A 176 12.44 -5.44 -6.56
CA GLU A 176 11.79 -4.67 -7.62
C GLU A 176 10.29 -4.99 -7.74
N ALA A 177 9.91 -6.26 -7.59
CA ALA A 177 8.50 -6.67 -7.63
C ALA A 177 7.71 -6.21 -6.40
N PHE A 178 8.32 -6.24 -5.20
CA PHE A 178 7.71 -5.64 -4.00
C PHE A 178 7.56 -4.11 -4.13
N ASN A 179 8.59 -3.43 -4.63
CA ASN A 179 8.54 -1.98 -4.85
C ASN A 179 7.43 -1.59 -5.83
N ARG A 180 7.26 -2.31 -6.95
CA ARG A 180 6.14 -2.07 -7.89
C ARG A 180 4.78 -2.20 -7.20
N LYS A 181 4.59 -3.22 -6.37
CA LYS A 181 3.35 -3.44 -5.63
C LYS A 181 3.08 -2.33 -4.61
N ASP A 182 4.12 -1.83 -3.95
CA ASP A 182 3.99 -0.73 -3.00
C ASP A 182 3.72 0.61 -3.71
N GLU A 183 4.32 0.84 -4.90
CA GLU A 183 3.99 1.97 -5.77
C GLU A 183 2.54 1.91 -6.27
N GLU A 184 2.04 0.74 -6.68
CA GLU A 184 0.66 0.54 -7.09
C GLU A 184 -0.32 0.81 -5.94
N ARG A 185 -0.01 0.33 -4.73
CA ARG A 185 -0.77 0.67 -3.52
C ARG A 185 -0.73 2.16 -3.21
N GLY A 186 0.43 2.80 -3.38
CA GLY A 186 0.60 4.25 -3.24
C GLY A 186 -0.28 5.02 -4.23
N LYS A 187 -0.33 4.60 -5.50
CA LYS A 187 -1.21 5.18 -6.53
C LYS A 187 -2.68 4.98 -6.18
N ALA A 188 -3.09 3.80 -5.73
CA ALA A 188 -4.46 3.52 -5.30
C ALA A 188 -4.86 4.39 -4.08
N ALA A 189 -3.95 4.57 -3.12
CA ALA A 189 -4.18 5.46 -1.97
C ALA A 189 -4.24 6.95 -2.38
N ALA A 190 -3.41 7.38 -3.33
CA ALA A 190 -3.46 8.75 -3.87
C ALA A 190 -4.75 9.03 -4.65
N GLN A 191 -5.23 8.07 -5.44
CA GLN A 191 -6.53 8.18 -6.11
C GLN A 191 -7.70 8.25 -5.10
N LEU A 192 -7.61 7.50 -3.99
CA LEU A 192 -8.60 7.58 -2.93
C LEU A 192 -8.58 8.96 -2.24
N SER A 193 -7.40 9.54 -2.00
CA SER A 193 -7.30 10.86 -1.37
C SER A 193 -7.75 12.00 -2.29
N GLU A 194 -7.55 11.88 -3.61
CA GLU A 194 -8.10 12.83 -4.59
C GLU A 194 -9.64 12.79 -4.60
N ARG A 195 -10.23 11.59 -4.51
CA ARG A 195 -11.69 11.42 -4.38
C ARG A 195 -12.22 12.10 -3.11
N ASP A 196 -11.53 11.91 -1.99
CA ASP A 196 -11.88 12.57 -0.72
C ASP A 196 -11.80 14.09 -0.84
N ARG A 197 -10.78 14.61 -1.53
CA ARG A 197 -10.61 16.05 -1.76
C ARG A 197 -11.77 16.65 -2.55
N ILE A 198 -12.21 15.99 -3.64
CA ILE A 198 -13.33 16.47 -4.46
C ILE A 198 -14.62 16.57 -3.63
N VAL A 199 -14.91 15.57 -2.78
CA VAL A 199 -16.11 15.63 -1.90
C VAL A 199 -15.98 16.70 -0.84
N LEU A 200 -14.80 16.86 -0.23
CA LEU A 200 -14.57 17.93 0.74
C LEU A 200 -14.78 19.32 0.12
N ASP A 201 -14.27 19.54 -1.09
CA ASP A 201 -14.40 20.83 -1.76
C ASP A 201 -15.85 21.10 -2.20
N ALA A 202 -16.57 20.07 -2.67
CA ALA A 202 -18.02 20.18 -2.94
C ALA A 202 -18.85 20.43 -1.67
N SER A 203 -18.48 19.81 -0.54
CA SER A 203 -19.15 20.01 0.75
C SER A 203 -18.93 21.42 1.30
N LYS A 204 -17.71 21.98 1.13
CA LYS A 204 -17.42 23.38 1.46
C LYS A 204 -18.20 24.34 0.58
N ALA A 205 -18.33 24.06 -0.72
CA ALA A 205 -19.13 24.88 -1.63
C ALA A 205 -20.61 24.89 -1.22
N LEU A 206 -21.14 23.76 -0.74
CA LEU A 206 -22.50 23.68 -0.18
C LEU A 206 -22.65 24.50 1.11
N GLN A 207 -21.67 24.43 2.02
CA GLN A 207 -21.66 25.28 3.23
C GLN A 207 -21.60 26.78 2.88
N ALA A 208 -20.80 27.16 1.88
CA ALA A 208 -20.72 28.54 1.39
C ALA A 208 -22.05 29.00 0.77
N ALA A 209 -22.71 28.16 -0.01
CA ALA A 209 -24.05 28.45 -0.55
C ALA A 209 -25.09 28.61 0.58
N ASN A 210 -24.99 27.78 1.62
CA ASN A 210 -25.84 27.89 2.80
C ASN A 210 -25.70 29.25 3.51
N ALA A 211 -24.46 29.75 3.64
CA ALA A 211 -24.20 31.07 4.22
C ALA A 211 -24.81 32.24 3.42
N THR A 212 -25.06 32.08 2.11
CA THR A 212 -25.70 33.12 1.29
C THR A 212 -27.20 33.26 1.52
N GLY A 213 -27.86 32.27 2.14
CA GLY A 213 -29.31 32.29 2.37
C GLY A 213 -30.17 32.22 1.11
N ASP A 214 -29.58 31.93 -0.06
CA ASP A 214 -30.30 31.84 -1.33
C ASP A 214 -30.71 30.38 -1.63
N ALA A 215 -32.01 30.14 -1.65
CA ALA A 215 -32.58 28.81 -1.88
C ALA A 215 -32.20 28.20 -3.24
N GLN A 216 -31.98 29.02 -4.29
CA GLN A 216 -31.54 28.52 -5.60
C GLN A 216 -30.07 28.10 -5.57
N LYS A 217 -29.21 28.89 -4.91
CA LYS A 217 -27.78 28.55 -4.76
C LYS A 217 -27.59 27.30 -3.90
N ILE A 218 -28.36 27.13 -2.84
CA ILE A 218 -28.32 25.92 -2.00
C ILE A 218 -28.72 24.69 -2.83
N ARG A 219 -29.82 24.76 -3.60
CA ARG A 219 -30.24 23.67 -4.49
C ARG A 219 -29.21 23.34 -5.57
N ALA A 220 -28.60 24.35 -6.19
CA ALA A 220 -27.55 24.16 -7.18
C ALA A 220 -26.29 23.50 -6.59
N ALA A 221 -25.88 23.91 -5.38
CA ALA A 221 -24.74 23.31 -4.68
C ALA A 221 -25.02 21.87 -4.22
N MET A 222 -26.26 21.54 -3.82
CA MET A 222 -26.67 20.15 -3.54
C MET A 222 -26.57 19.28 -4.80
N ALA A 223 -27.02 19.79 -5.95
CA ALA A 223 -26.91 19.07 -7.23
C ALA A 223 -25.45 18.86 -7.66
N ALA A 224 -24.57 19.83 -7.41
CA ALA A 224 -23.12 19.71 -7.69
C ALA A 224 -22.45 18.65 -6.77
N LEU A 225 -22.82 18.59 -5.50
CA LEU A 225 -22.36 17.55 -4.57
C LEU A 225 -22.85 16.16 -4.99
N ASP A 226 -24.12 16.02 -5.38
CA ASP A 226 -24.67 14.78 -5.91
C ASP A 226 -23.97 14.33 -7.21
N ALA A 227 -23.65 15.27 -8.10
CA ALA A 227 -22.92 14.97 -9.32
C ALA A 227 -21.50 14.47 -9.03
N ALA A 228 -20.80 15.09 -8.07
CA ALA A 228 -19.49 14.63 -7.61
C ALA A 228 -19.56 13.20 -7.05
N LEU A 229 -20.57 12.89 -6.24
CA LEU A 229 -20.78 11.55 -5.66
C LEU A 229 -21.12 10.49 -6.72
N ARG A 230 -21.97 10.83 -7.70
CA ARG A 230 -22.31 9.91 -8.80
C ARG A 230 -21.13 9.64 -9.73
N GLY A 231 -20.37 10.68 -10.11
CA GLY A 231 -19.15 10.52 -10.89
C GLY A 231 -18.10 9.67 -10.16
N GLN A 232 -18.02 9.80 -8.84
CA GLN A 232 -17.15 8.99 -8.00
C GLN A 232 -17.62 7.54 -7.82
N ALA A 233 -18.94 7.30 -7.72
CA ALA A 233 -19.50 5.95 -7.65
C ALA A 233 -19.23 5.17 -8.95
N GLN A 234 -19.37 5.82 -10.10
CA GLN A 234 -19.06 5.23 -11.40
C GLN A 234 -17.56 4.92 -11.57
N ALA A 235 -16.67 5.81 -11.13
CA ALA A 235 -15.23 5.56 -11.12
C ALA A 235 -14.84 4.39 -10.17
N ALA A 236 -15.49 4.27 -9.01
CA ALA A 236 -15.28 3.18 -8.08
C ALA A 236 -15.74 1.82 -8.63
N GLU A 237 -16.87 1.80 -9.33
CA GLU A 237 -17.35 0.60 -10.02
C GLU A 237 -16.42 0.19 -11.16
N ALA A 238 -15.85 1.14 -11.90
CA ALA A 238 -14.86 0.85 -12.94
C ALA A 238 -13.59 0.19 -12.39
N VAL A 239 -13.04 0.69 -11.27
CA VAL A 239 -11.88 0.09 -10.59
C VAL A 239 -12.22 -1.32 -10.08
N LYS A 240 -13.39 -1.49 -9.44
CA LYS A 240 -13.85 -2.83 -8.99
C LYS A 240 -14.05 -3.82 -10.14
N ARG A 241 -14.55 -3.36 -11.30
CA ARG A 241 -14.70 -4.21 -12.49
C ARG A 241 -13.33 -4.59 -13.07
N ALA A 242 -12.36 -3.69 -13.05
CA ALA A 242 -10.97 -3.99 -13.44
C ALA A 242 -10.31 -5.02 -12.50
N ASP A 243 -10.46 -4.84 -11.18
CA ASP A 243 -9.95 -5.79 -10.17
C ASP A 243 -10.65 -7.16 -10.26
N ALA A 244 -11.96 -7.17 -10.57
CA ALA A 244 -12.72 -8.42 -10.76
C ALA A 244 -12.34 -9.13 -12.07
N ALA A 245 -12.05 -8.39 -13.14
CA ALA A 245 -11.56 -8.95 -14.40
C ALA A 245 -10.16 -9.56 -14.23
N ALA A 246 -9.25 -8.89 -13.52
CA ALA A 246 -7.92 -9.41 -13.20
C ALA A 246 -7.98 -10.71 -12.35
N LYS A 247 -8.97 -10.82 -11.45
CA LYS A 247 -9.23 -12.05 -10.67
C LYS A 247 -9.91 -13.16 -11.47
N ASN A 248 -10.63 -12.83 -12.54
CA ASN A 248 -11.31 -13.82 -13.38
C ASN A 248 -10.39 -14.40 -14.46
N GLU A 249 -9.45 -13.61 -15.00
CA GLU A 249 -8.40 -14.10 -15.90
C GLU A 249 -7.50 -15.14 -15.22
N GLU A 250 -7.23 -14.99 -13.92
CA GLU A 250 -6.50 -15.98 -13.11
C GLU A 250 -7.28 -17.31 -12.92
N LYS A 251 -8.61 -17.30 -13.07
CA LYS A 251 -9.46 -18.50 -13.00
C LYS A 251 -9.64 -19.21 -14.35
N VAL A 252 -9.50 -18.50 -15.47
CA VAL A 252 -9.67 -19.07 -16.82
C VAL A 252 -8.36 -19.68 -17.35
N ALA A 253 -7.19 -19.28 -16.82
CA ALA A 253 -5.90 -19.88 -17.17
C ALA A 253 -5.65 -21.28 -16.56
N ALA A 254 -6.60 -21.83 -15.80
CA ALA A 254 -6.53 -23.16 -15.20
C ALA A 254 -7.60 -24.12 -15.75
N VAL A 255 -7.71 -24.23 -17.08
CA VAL A 255 -8.40 -25.34 -17.76
C VAL A 255 -7.44 -25.94 -18.79
N PRO A 256 -7.09 -27.24 -18.68
CA PRO A 256 -6.19 -27.87 -19.63
C PRO A 256 -6.91 -28.09 -20.96
N VAL A 257 -6.28 -27.62 -22.04
CA VAL A 257 -6.64 -27.90 -23.43
C VAL A 257 -6.37 -29.39 -23.72
N PRO A 258 -7.34 -30.21 -24.14
CA PRO A 258 -7.06 -31.45 -24.82
C PRO A 258 -6.79 -31.17 -26.32
N PRO A 259 -5.89 -31.92 -26.98
CA PRO A 259 -5.54 -31.68 -28.36
C PRO A 259 -6.63 -32.27 -29.29
N ALA A 260 -7.01 -31.53 -30.32
CA ALA A 260 -7.73 -32.05 -31.47
C ALA A 260 -6.84 -31.88 -32.72
N GLN A 261 -6.52 -33.01 -33.35
CA GLN A 261 -5.80 -33.11 -34.62
C GLN A 261 -6.76 -32.88 -35.80
N ASP A 262 -6.18 -32.26 -36.84
CA ASP A 262 -6.36 -32.43 -38.29
C ASP A 262 -7.75 -32.41 -38.94
N ALA A 263 -7.95 -31.44 -39.83
CA ALA A 263 -8.44 -31.69 -41.19
C ALA A 263 -8.13 -30.48 -42.10
N ILE A 264 -7.89 -30.78 -43.37
CA ILE A 264 -7.15 -30.02 -44.39
C ILE A 264 -8.16 -29.38 -45.37
N GLU A 265 -7.71 -28.32 -46.06
CA GLU A 265 -8.01 -27.99 -47.46
C GLU A 265 -9.32 -27.27 -47.84
N SER A 266 -9.20 -26.04 -48.39
CA SER A 266 -9.64 -25.74 -49.76
C SER A 266 -9.16 -24.34 -50.24
N VAL A 267 -8.48 -24.41 -51.39
CA VAL A 267 -8.16 -23.42 -52.46
C VAL A 267 -9.45 -22.65 -52.88
N ALA A 268 -9.53 -21.43 -53.45
CA ALA A 268 -8.72 -20.62 -54.36
C ALA A 268 -9.26 -19.15 -54.42
N PRO A 269 -8.62 -18.20 -55.15
CA PRO A 269 -8.83 -16.74 -55.08
C PRO A 269 -9.68 -16.16 -56.23
N VAL A 270 -10.18 -14.93 -56.07
CA VAL A 270 -10.65 -14.09 -57.19
C VAL A 270 -10.26 -12.61 -56.94
N GLU A 271 -9.51 -12.06 -57.90
CA GLU A 271 -9.22 -10.63 -58.12
C GLU A 271 -10.49 -9.83 -58.41
N THR A 272 -10.49 -8.53 -58.08
CA THR A 272 -10.65 -7.42 -59.05
C THR A 272 -10.69 -6.08 -58.30
N ALA A 273 -9.73 -5.20 -58.60
CA ALA A 273 -9.83 -3.74 -58.50
C ALA A 273 -10.67 -3.20 -59.71
N PRO A 274 -10.84 -1.89 -60.00
CA PRO A 274 -10.25 -0.69 -59.36
C PRO A 274 -11.17 0.58 -59.33
N GLU A 275 -10.56 1.73 -58.99
CA GLU A 275 -10.88 3.12 -59.43
C GLU A 275 -12.17 3.78 -58.89
N GLU A 276 -12.29 5.08 -58.62
CA GLU A 276 -11.53 6.33 -58.90
C GLU A 276 -12.09 7.39 -57.91
N ALA A 277 -11.28 8.22 -57.25
CA ALA A 277 -10.84 9.57 -57.65
C ALA A 277 -11.83 10.73 -57.39
N GLY A 278 -11.25 11.90 -57.11
CA GLY A 278 -11.91 13.18 -56.82
C GLY A 278 -11.44 13.77 -55.48
N GLU A 279 -10.22 14.28 -55.29
CA GLU A 279 -9.70 15.58 -55.81
C GLU A 279 -10.65 16.76 -55.46
N ALA A 280 -10.23 17.93 -54.95
CA ALA A 280 -8.97 18.64 -55.10
C ALA A 280 -8.89 19.85 -54.13
N ALA A 281 -7.73 20.51 -54.23
CA ALA A 281 -7.46 21.94 -54.02
C ALA A 281 -6.92 22.35 -52.62
N GLY A 282 -5.78 23.02 -52.51
CA GLY A 282 -4.85 23.59 -53.49
C GLY A 282 -3.49 23.87 -52.80
N GLU A 283 -2.35 23.71 -53.50
CA GLU A 283 -1.61 24.80 -54.18
C GLU A 283 -1.12 25.89 -53.20
N THR A 284 0.16 26.29 -53.09
CA THR A 284 1.31 26.40 -54.02
C THR A 284 2.54 26.70 -53.14
N ALA A 285 3.69 26.03 -53.28
CA ALA A 285 4.83 26.27 -54.20
C ALA A 285 5.97 27.17 -53.65
N GLN A 286 7.18 26.58 -53.63
CA GLN A 286 8.54 27.17 -53.83
C GLN A 286 9.07 28.11 -52.72
N SER A 287 10.35 28.14 -52.32
CA SER A 287 11.63 27.84 -52.97
C SER A 287 12.79 27.66 -51.93
N VAL A 288 13.81 26.91 -52.35
CA VAL A 288 15.18 26.63 -51.82
C VAL A 288 15.99 27.97 -51.72
N PRO A 289 17.06 28.21 -50.88
CA PRO A 289 18.28 27.37 -50.79
C PRO A 289 19.22 27.38 -49.53
N GLU A 290 20.07 26.34 -49.47
CA GLU A 290 21.55 26.32 -49.25
C GLU A 290 22.27 26.70 -47.91
N ALA A 291 23.14 25.75 -47.51
CA ALA A 291 24.49 25.84 -46.89
C ALA A 291 24.76 25.91 -45.36
N ALA A 292 25.71 25.02 -44.98
CA ALA A 292 26.82 25.14 -44.00
C ALA A 292 26.70 24.61 -42.55
N ALA A 293 27.72 23.79 -42.18
CA ALA A 293 28.06 23.11 -40.90
C ALA A 293 28.62 24.09 -39.81
N PRO A 294 29.15 23.74 -38.59
CA PRO A 294 29.62 22.43 -38.06
C PRO A 294 29.53 22.13 -36.51
N ALA A 295 30.00 20.91 -36.15
CA ALA A 295 30.74 20.41 -34.95
C ALA A 295 30.22 20.46 -33.47
N PRO A 296 30.28 19.32 -32.72
CA PRO A 296 30.06 19.24 -31.26
C PRO A 296 31.36 19.25 -30.42
N ALA A 297 31.27 19.76 -29.18
CA ALA A 297 32.39 19.93 -28.23
C ALA A 297 32.58 18.74 -27.23
N PRO A 298 33.78 18.55 -26.63
CA PRO A 298 34.25 17.26 -26.10
C PRO A 298 34.24 17.08 -24.56
N LYS A 299 34.44 15.82 -24.13
CA LYS A 299 34.53 15.31 -22.74
C LYS A 299 35.90 15.61 -22.07
N PRO A 300 35.98 15.78 -20.73
CA PRO A 300 37.25 15.76 -20.01
C PRO A 300 37.55 14.41 -19.31
N ALA A 301 38.83 14.11 -19.15
CA ALA A 301 39.42 12.93 -18.49
C ALA A 301 40.52 13.37 -17.47
N PRO A 302 41.19 12.47 -16.69
CA PRO A 302 41.26 12.47 -15.22
C PRO A 302 42.66 12.79 -14.64
N LYS A 303 42.82 12.71 -13.28
CA LYS A 303 44.02 12.31 -12.46
C LYS A 303 44.02 13.00 -11.06
N PRO A 304 44.87 12.62 -10.08
CA PRO A 304 45.26 11.28 -9.58
C PRO A 304 45.26 11.19 -8.01
N VAL A 305 45.42 9.98 -7.47
CA VAL A 305 45.66 9.69 -6.04
C VAL A 305 47.14 9.37 -5.81
N VAL A 306 47.77 9.92 -4.77
CA VAL A 306 49.05 9.42 -4.22
C VAL A 306 49.04 9.44 -2.67
N ALA A 307 49.31 8.24 -2.16
CA ALA A 307 49.84 7.75 -0.88
C ALA A 307 50.07 8.69 0.32
N MET A 308 49.71 8.16 1.51
CA MET A 308 50.58 8.27 2.68
C MET A 308 50.49 6.98 3.52
N ARG A 309 51.65 6.34 3.72
CA ARG A 309 51.91 5.23 4.65
C ARG A 309 52.20 5.84 6.02
N GLY A 310 51.53 5.35 7.05
CA GLY A 310 51.90 5.54 8.45
C GLY A 310 51.68 4.22 9.16
N ASP A 311 52.77 3.52 9.39
CA ASP A 311 52.86 2.29 10.18
C ASP A 311 53.04 2.71 11.64
N ASP A 312 52.13 2.31 12.54
CA ASP A 312 52.45 2.10 13.95
C ASP A 312 51.32 1.30 14.65
N ARG A 313 51.72 0.23 15.31
CA ARG A 313 50.97 -0.79 16.06
C ARG A 313 51.76 -0.97 17.36
N PRO A 314 51.24 -1.25 18.59
CA PRO A 314 50.03 -2.01 18.97
C PRO A 314 49.29 -1.57 20.28
N GLY A 315 48.13 -2.19 20.57
CA GLY A 315 47.87 -2.74 21.91
C GLY A 315 46.86 -2.04 22.85
N MET A 316 45.86 -2.85 23.27
CA MET A 316 45.24 -2.93 24.61
C MET A 316 43.96 -2.13 24.99
N ARG A 317 42.96 -2.95 25.37
CA ARG A 317 41.91 -2.81 26.41
C ARG A 317 40.67 -1.96 26.11
N LYS A 318 39.53 -2.66 26.01
CA LYS A 318 38.19 -2.11 26.21
C LYS A 318 37.65 -2.68 27.53
N ALA A 319 37.57 -1.83 28.55
CA ALA A 319 36.87 -2.09 29.79
C ALA A 319 35.53 -1.35 29.79
N GLU A 320 34.50 -2.00 30.33
CA GLU A 320 33.19 -1.42 30.67
C GLU A 320 33.34 -0.24 31.65
N PRO A 321 32.25 0.52 31.87
CA PRO A 321 31.59 0.24 33.15
C PRO A 321 30.06 0.19 33.09
N ALA A 322 29.54 -0.68 33.95
CA ALA A 322 28.18 -0.76 34.43
C ALA A 322 27.76 0.50 35.21
N GLN A 323 26.45 0.80 35.21
CA GLN A 323 25.85 1.75 36.14
C GLN A 323 24.91 1.02 37.12
N ALA A 324 25.12 1.34 38.39
CA ALA A 324 24.53 0.74 39.57
C ALA A 324 23.06 1.14 39.80
N GLY A 325 22.32 0.23 40.44
CA GLY A 325 20.95 0.42 40.88
C GLY A 325 20.78 1.33 42.10
N ARG A 326 19.53 1.68 42.36
CA ARG A 326 19.07 2.29 43.62
C ARG A 326 17.71 1.69 43.98
N GLY A 327 17.62 1.10 45.17
CA GLY A 327 16.40 0.47 45.70
C GLY A 327 15.75 1.22 46.87
N GLY A 328 14.60 0.70 47.32
CA GLY A 328 13.96 0.90 48.65
C GLY A 328 12.66 1.75 48.67
N LYS A 329 11.45 1.15 48.71
CA LYS A 329 10.52 0.85 49.87
C LYS A 329 9.71 2.09 50.38
N PHE A 330 8.43 2.10 50.79
CA PHE A 330 7.54 1.14 51.50
C PHE A 330 6.05 1.63 51.50
N GLY A 331 5.07 0.69 51.69
CA GLY A 331 3.76 0.84 52.40
C GLY A 331 2.55 1.34 51.57
N ASP A 332 1.29 0.91 51.70
CA ASP A 332 0.54 0.01 52.59
C ASP A 332 -0.90 -0.14 52.02
N ARG A 333 -1.50 -1.36 52.01
CA ARG A 333 -2.93 -1.64 52.35
C ARG A 333 -3.36 -3.10 52.08
N LYS A 334 -3.25 -3.91 53.14
CA LYS A 334 -4.33 -4.59 53.89
C LYS A 334 -5.34 -5.54 53.16
N GLY A 335 -5.16 -6.86 53.39
CA GLY A 335 -6.16 -7.91 53.77
C GLY A 335 -7.06 -8.52 52.67
N ALA A 336 -6.90 -9.77 52.18
CA ALA A 336 -7.08 -11.14 52.78
C ALA A 336 -8.54 -11.70 52.68
N PRO A 337 -8.84 -13.02 52.72
CA PRO A 337 -8.05 -14.25 52.43
C PRO A 337 -8.80 -15.41 51.70
N GLY A 338 -8.06 -16.47 51.32
CA GLY A 338 -8.54 -17.86 51.13
C GLY A 338 -8.43 -18.37 49.69
N GLY A 339 -7.91 -19.55 49.35
CA GLY A 339 -7.34 -20.71 50.06
C GLY A 339 -6.99 -21.75 48.98
N ARG A 340 -5.78 -22.31 49.02
CA ARG A 340 -5.25 -23.40 48.13
C ARG A 340 -5.97 -24.75 48.43
N PRO A 341 -5.83 -25.86 47.66
CA PRO A 341 -4.65 -26.32 46.90
C PRO A 341 -4.91 -27.07 45.56
N GLY A 342 -3.83 -27.44 44.87
CA GLY A 342 -3.84 -27.89 43.47
C GLY A 342 -4.11 -29.38 43.20
N PHE A 343 -3.93 -29.78 41.94
CA PHE A 343 -3.51 -31.12 41.53
C PHE A 343 -3.06 -31.09 40.05
N ASP A 344 -1.88 -31.64 39.80
CA ASP A 344 -1.43 -32.09 38.48
C ASP A 344 -2.41 -33.13 37.91
N ASN A 345 -2.69 -33.12 36.61
CA ASN A 345 -2.75 -34.39 35.86
C ASN A 345 -2.68 -34.18 34.34
N LYS A 346 -1.77 -35.00 33.81
CA LYS A 346 -1.35 -35.21 32.44
C LYS A 346 -2.20 -36.35 31.84
N PHE A 347 -2.45 -36.27 30.52
CA PHE A 347 -2.91 -37.37 29.64
C PHE A 347 -4.40 -37.79 29.73
N GLU A 348 -5.22 -37.36 28.77
CA GLU A 348 -5.75 -38.20 27.66
C GLU A 348 -6.76 -37.44 26.77
N PRO A 349 -6.99 -37.89 25.51
CA PRO A 349 -7.62 -37.12 24.45
C PRO A 349 -9.13 -37.38 24.35
N ARG A 350 -9.93 -36.32 24.19
CA ARG A 350 -11.34 -36.44 23.79
C ARG A 350 -11.59 -35.78 22.44
N ARG A 351 -11.77 -36.66 21.46
CA ARG A 351 -12.61 -36.44 20.27
C ARG A 351 -14.04 -36.27 20.77
N ASP A 352 -14.69 -35.18 20.39
CA ASP A 352 -15.99 -35.21 19.69
C ASP A 352 -16.51 -33.78 19.50
N ASP A 353 -16.76 -33.49 18.23
CA ASP A 353 -17.92 -32.77 17.72
C ASP A 353 -18.69 -31.88 18.70
N ARG A 354 -18.47 -30.57 18.55
CA ARG A 354 -19.56 -29.61 18.70
C ARG A 354 -19.42 -28.49 17.68
N GLY A 355 -20.03 -28.74 16.51
CA GLY A 355 -20.26 -27.73 15.51
C GLY A 355 -21.10 -26.56 16.02
N GLY A 356 -20.91 -25.42 15.36
CA GLY A 356 -21.99 -24.49 15.05
C GLY A 356 -22.53 -23.64 16.21
N ARG A 357 -21.78 -22.63 16.66
CA ARG A 357 -22.42 -21.49 17.36
C ARG A 357 -21.79 -20.11 17.14
N PHE A 358 -21.03 -19.91 16.06
CA PHE A 358 -20.66 -18.57 15.57
C PHE A 358 -20.49 -18.58 14.03
N GLY A 359 -21.36 -19.34 13.36
CA GLY A 359 -21.28 -19.60 11.91
C GLY A 359 -22.22 -18.76 11.04
N ASP A 360 -22.77 -17.65 11.53
CA ASP A 360 -23.67 -16.78 10.75
C ASP A 360 -23.55 -15.30 11.18
N ARG A 361 -22.33 -14.79 11.24
CA ARG A 361 -22.14 -13.37 10.97
C ARG A 361 -21.64 -13.28 9.55
N PRO A 362 -22.42 -12.71 8.60
CA PRO A 362 -21.88 -12.48 7.27
C PRO A 362 -20.58 -11.70 7.47
N ALA A 363 -19.50 -12.20 6.85
CA ALA A 363 -18.24 -11.47 6.77
C ALA A 363 -18.60 -10.02 6.41
N PRO A 364 -18.02 -8.99 7.06
CA PRO A 364 -18.31 -7.62 6.69
C PRO A 364 -18.12 -7.55 5.18
N GLU A 365 -19.22 -7.35 4.45
CA GLU A 365 -19.15 -7.18 3.01
C GLU A 365 -18.06 -6.16 2.76
N ASP A 366 -17.18 -6.47 1.82
CA ASP A 366 -16.04 -5.64 1.46
C ASP A 366 -16.61 -4.31 0.91
N ARG A 367 -16.94 -3.41 1.85
CA ARG A 367 -17.62 -2.17 1.57
C ARG A 367 -16.62 -1.38 0.75
N GLY A 368 -16.98 -1.24 -0.52
CA GLY A 368 -16.16 -0.57 -1.53
C GLY A 368 -15.62 0.77 -1.06
N PRO A 369 -14.63 1.32 -1.79
CA PRO A 369 -13.79 2.42 -1.32
C PRO A 369 -14.64 3.53 -0.74
N ARG A 370 -14.73 3.56 0.59
CA ARG A 370 -15.50 4.56 1.31
C ARG A 370 -14.71 5.85 1.19
N LEU A 371 -15.44 6.94 0.99
CA LEU A 371 -14.92 8.26 1.30
C LEU A 371 -14.28 8.20 2.68
N GLY A 372 -13.10 8.79 2.84
CA GLY A 372 -12.46 8.89 4.14
C GLY A 372 -13.41 9.49 5.17
N ASP A 373 -13.31 9.07 6.43
CA ASP A 373 -14.25 9.44 7.49
C ASP A 373 -14.43 10.96 7.68
N ALA A 374 -13.43 11.75 7.29
CA ALA A 374 -13.50 13.21 7.29
C ALA A 374 -14.39 13.75 6.15
N ALA A 375 -14.22 13.23 4.92
CA ALA A 375 -15.02 13.63 3.76
C ALA A 375 -16.49 13.23 3.92
N PHE A 376 -16.74 12.02 4.46
CA PHE A 376 -18.10 11.56 4.72
C PHE A 376 -18.84 12.39 5.77
N ARG A 377 -18.15 12.76 6.87
CA ARG A 377 -18.74 13.63 7.90
C ARG A 377 -19.05 15.02 7.37
N ALA A 378 -18.11 15.64 6.65
CA ALA A 378 -18.30 16.95 6.04
C ALA A 378 -19.46 16.96 5.03
N GLN A 379 -19.58 15.92 4.21
CA GLN A 379 -20.68 15.74 3.27
C GLN A 379 -22.03 15.69 4.00
N ARG A 380 -22.14 14.83 5.02
CA ARG A 380 -23.39 14.63 5.76
C ARG A 380 -23.82 15.90 6.50
N GLU A 381 -22.88 16.54 7.20
CA GLU A 381 -23.15 17.80 7.91
C GLU A 381 -23.55 18.92 6.94
N ALA A 382 -22.90 19.03 5.78
CA ALA A 382 -23.24 20.02 4.77
C ALA A 382 -24.67 19.79 4.22
N LEU A 383 -25.07 18.55 3.95
CA LEU A 383 -26.42 18.21 3.50
C LEU A 383 -27.49 18.49 4.57
N GLU A 384 -27.26 18.04 5.81
CA GLU A 384 -28.18 18.29 6.92
C GLU A 384 -28.36 19.81 7.14
N SER A 385 -27.26 20.57 7.12
CA SER A 385 -27.32 22.04 7.24
C SER A 385 -28.09 22.72 6.10
N ALA A 386 -27.92 22.23 4.86
CA ALA A 386 -28.59 22.78 3.68
C ALA A 386 -30.10 22.52 3.72
N GLU A 387 -30.52 21.31 4.11
CA GLU A 387 -31.94 21.00 4.27
C GLU A 387 -32.60 21.83 5.37
N HIS A 388 -31.91 22.01 6.50
CA HIS A 388 -32.41 22.87 7.58
C HIS A 388 -32.56 24.33 7.12
N ALA A 389 -31.61 24.84 6.34
CA ALA A 389 -31.68 26.19 5.78
C ALA A 389 -32.82 26.34 4.78
N LEU A 390 -33.01 25.38 3.87
CA LEU A 390 -34.15 25.38 2.94
C LEU A 390 -35.49 25.34 3.67
N ARG A 391 -35.63 24.52 4.72
CA ARG A 391 -36.84 24.47 5.56
C ARG A 391 -37.09 25.82 6.27
N LYS A 392 -36.03 26.49 6.74
CA LYS A 392 -36.13 27.81 7.38
C LYS A 392 -36.56 28.89 6.39
N LEU A 393 -35.94 28.95 5.21
CA LEU A 393 -36.27 29.90 4.15
C LEU A 393 -37.70 29.70 3.65
N ALA A 394 -38.14 28.45 3.49
CA ALA A 394 -39.52 28.13 3.14
C ALA A 394 -40.51 28.61 4.22
N ALA A 395 -40.22 28.36 5.50
CA ALA A 395 -41.07 28.80 6.60
C ALA A 395 -41.16 30.35 6.69
N GLN A 396 -40.08 31.07 6.37
CA GLN A 396 -40.06 32.53 6.30
C GLN A 396 -40.91 33.04 5.13
N ALA A 397 -40.73 32.50 3.93
CA ALA A 397 -41.53 32.85 2.76
C ALA A 397 -43.03 32.61 2.98
N HIS A 398 -43.41 31.47 3.59
CA HIS A 398 -44.80 31.19 3.92
C HIS A 398 -45.38 32.14 4.98
N GLY A 399 -44.57 32.57 5.96
CA GLY A 399 -44.98 33.55 6.96
C GLY A 399 -45.24 34.94 6.36
N GLU A 400 -44.40 35.36 5.41
CA GLU A 400 -44.58 36.60 4.65
C GLU A 400 -45.84 36.53 3.76
N ALA A 401 -46.02 35.43 3.04
CA ALA A 401 -47.22 35.19 2.21
C ALA A 401 -48.51 35.28 3.03
N LEU A 402 -48.54 34.65 4.21
CA LEU A 402 -49.71 34.67 5.08
C LEU A 402 -50.03 36.09 5.59
N THR A 403 -48.99 36.87 5.89
CA THR A 403 -49.15 38.27 6.32
C THR A 403 -49.67 39.15 5.18
N GLN A 404 -49.16 38.94 3.96
CA GLN A 404 -49.67 39.60 2.75
C GLN A 404 -51.13 39.24 2.46
N LEU A 405 -51.53 37.97 2.64
CA LEU A 405 -52.92 37.53 2.47
C LEU A 405 -53.88 38.26 3.43
N ILE A 406 -53.49 38.40 4.70
CA ILE A 406 -54.31 39.10 5.71
C ILE A 406 -54.38 40.60 5.40
N ALA A 407 -53.27 41.22 5.00
CA ALA A 407 -53.25 42.62 4.59
C ALA A 407 -54.10 42.87 3.31
N ALA A 408 -54.09 41.94 2.36
CA ALA A 408 -54.94 41.97 1.18
C ALA A 408 -56.42 41.88 1.56
N TRP A 409 -56.77 41.04 2.54
CA TRP A 409 -58.12 40.94 3.06
C TRP A 409 -58.57 42.22 3.79
N GLU A 410 -57.73 42.79 4.64
CA GLU A 410 -58.01 44.06 5.35
C GLU A 410 -58.28 45.22 4.38
N LYS A 411 -57.46 45.34 3.33
CA LYS A 411 -57.56 46.42 2.33
C LYS A 411 -58.55 46.13 1.20
N ARG A 412 -59.15 44.92 1.17
CA ARG A 412 -59.94 44.41 0.03
C ARG A 412 -59.20 44.52 -1.32
N ALA A 413 -57.89 44.29 -1.30
CA ALA A 413 -57.02 44.39 -2.46
C ALA A 413 -56.77 43.02 -3.07
N ALA A 414 -57.62 42.60 -4.01
CA ALA A 414 -57.49 41.31 -4.71
C ALA A 414 -56.14 41.13 -5.42
N ASP A 415 -55.54 42.23 -5.89
CA ASP A 415 -54.24 42.22 -6.58
C ASP A 415 -53.05 41.94 -5.64
N GLN A 416 -53.24 42.08 -4.32
CA GLN A 416 -52.19 41.85 -3.31
C GLN A 416 -52.23 40.43 -2.72
N VAL A 417 -53.08 39.54 -3.24
CA VAL A 417 -53.10 38.14 -2.81
C VAL A 417 -51.82 37.43 -3.26
N PRO A 418 -51.09 36.74 -2.35
CA PRO A 418 -49.80 36.11 -2.65
C PRO A 418 -49.79 35.21 -3.88
N GLY A 419 -48.62 35.09 -4.50
CA GLY A 419 -48.42 34.22 -5.66
C GLY A 419 -48.61 32.74 -5.32
N GLN A 420 -48.86 31.92 -6.34
CA GLN A 420 -49.00 30.47 -6.20
C GLN A 420 -47.74 29.81 -5.60
N GLN A 421 -46.55 30.35 -5.88
CA GLN A 421 -45.29 29.83 -5.37
C GLN A 421 -45.12 30.10 -3.86
N ASP A 422 -45.66 31.21 -3.36
CA ASP A 422 -45.52 31.64 -1.96
C ASP A 422 -46.51 30.92 -1.03
N LEU A 423 -47.68 30.56 -1.56
CA LEU A 423 -48.69 29.74 -0.86
C LEU A 423 -48.31 28.25 -0.79
N GLY A 424 -47.29 27.82 -1.54
CA GLY A 424 -46.81 26.45 -1.53
C GLY A 424 -47.70 25.47 -2.31
N LYS A 425 -47.41 24.18 -2.17
CA LYS A 425 -48.06 23.10 -2.94
C LYS A 425 -49.43 22.69 -2.40
N SER A 426 -49.76 23.05 -1.15
CA SER A 426 -51.00 22.67 -0.48
C SER A 426 -52.22 23.44 -0.97
N VAL A 427 -52.03 24.61 -1.57
CA VAL A 427 -53.10 25.41 -2.19
C VAL A 427 -53.14 25.12 -3.68
N ALA A 428 -54.23 24.57 -4.20
CA ALA A 428 -54.41 24.41 -5.64
C ALA A 428 -54.65 25.78 -6.32
N PRO A 429 -54.26 25.98 -7.61
CA PRO A 429 -54.49 27.24 -8.32
C PRO A 429 -55.96 27.68 -8.34
N ALA A 430 -56.89 26.73 -8.41
CA ALA A 430 -58.33 27.00 -8.34
C ALA A 430 -58.78 27.55 -6.97
N VAL A 431 -58.17 27.07 -5.88
CA VAL A 431 -58.44 27.55 -4.51
C VAL A 431 -57.87 28.95 -4.32
N ARG A 432 -56.68 29.24 -4.84
CA ARG A 432 -56.16 30.61 -4.88
C ARG A 432 -57.12 31.54 -5.64
N GLY A 433 -57.62 31.09 -6.79
CA GLY A 433 -58.61 31.85 -7.58
C GLY A 433 -59.86 32.20 -6.78
N SER A 434 -60.38 31.26 -5.98
CA SER A 434 -61.54 31.53 -5.12
C SER A 434 -61.21 32.49 -3.97
N TRP A 435 -59.99 32.49 -3.45
CA TRP A 435 -59.54 33.46 -2.43
C TRP A 435 -59.45 34.87 -3.01
N VAL A 436 -58.89 35.03 -4.21
CA VAL A 436 -58.83 36.32 -4.92
C VAL A 436 -60.23 36.87 -5.16
N GLN A 437 -61.15 36.03 -5.63
CA GLN A 437 -62.56 36.41 -5.84
C GLN A 437 -63.25 36.81 -4.52
N ALA A 438 -63.03 36.06 -3.44
CA ALA A 438 -63.62 36.35 -2.13
C ALA A 438 -63.11 37.67 -1.53
N VAL A 439 -61.82 37.99 -1.71
CA VAL A 439 -61.24 39.26 -1.24
C VAL A 439 -61.71 40.45 -2.08
N GLY A 440 -61.94 40.28 -3.39
CA GLY A 440 -62.41 41.34 -4.28
C GLY A 440 -63.92 41.62 -4.24
N ALA A 441 -64.72 40.71 -3.68
CA ALA A 441 -66.17 40.86 -3.58
C ALA A 441 -66.61 41.68 -2.36
N ALA A 442 -67.85 42.21 -2.39
CA ALA A 442 -68.44 42.93 -1.27
C ALA A 442 -68.62 42.02 -0.03
N PRO A 443 -68.36 42.49 1.20
CA PRO A 443 -68.46 41.68 2.42
C PRO A 443 -69.88 41.15 2.65
N ALA A 444 -70.01 39.82 2.76
CA ALA A 444 -71.27 39.16 3.07
C ALA A 444 -71.04 37.84 3.82
N GLY A 445 -72.00 37.46 4.67
CA GLY A 445 -72.01 36.18 5.39
C GLY A 445 -71.40 36.24 6.79
N ASP A 446 -71.32 35.06 7.43
CA ASP A 446 -70.78 34.83 8.78
C ASP A 446 -69.56 33.90 8.72
N ALA A 447 -68.52 34.22 9.51
CA ALA A 447 -67.26 33.49 9.58
C ALA A 447 -67.25 32.40 10.66
N ALA A 448 -68.23 32.36 11.58
CA ALA A 448 -68.19 31.51 12.76
C ALA A 448 -68.09 30.00 12.45
N GLU A 449 -68.98 29.47 11.60
CA GLU A 449 -68.96 28.05 11.19
C GLU A 449 -67.73 27.67 10.32
N PRO A 450 -67.39 28.39 9.23
CA PRO A 450 -66.24 28.03 8.41
C PRO A 450 -64.91 28.15 9.16
N LEU A 451 -64.77 29.10 10.08
CA LEU A 451 -63.57 29.20 10.92
C LEU A 451 -63.43 28.01 11.89
N LEU A 452 -64.53 27.55 12.48
CA LEU A 452 -64.52 26.33 13.32
C LEU A 452 -64.17 25.08 12.53
N ARG A 453 -64.65 24.95 11.27
CA ARG A 453 -64.25 23.86 10.37
C ARG A 453 -62.75 23.89 10.09
N LEU A 454 -62.19 25.07 9.83
CA LEU A 454 -60.76 25.28 9.64
C LEU A 454 -59.95 24.90 10.89
N GLU A 455 -60.39 25.31 12.08
CA GLU A 455 -59.73 24.96 13.36
C GLU A 455 -59.77 23.46 13.65
N ILE A 456 -60.83 22.76 13.23
CA ILE A 456 -60.92 21.30 13.28
C ILE A 456 -59.93 20.67 12.29
N ALA A 457 -59.85 21.18 11.06
CA ALA A 457 -58.95 20.67 10.03
C ALA A 457 -57.46 20.83 10.40
N ALA A 458 -57.11 21.93 11.07
CA ALA A 458 -55.76 22.24 11.49
C ALA A 458 -55.41 21.72 12.90
N GLU A 459 -56.35 21.09 13.59
CA GLU A 459 -56.23 20.71 15.01
C GLU A 459 -55.76 21.87 15.92
N ALA A 460 -56.06 23.11 15.52
CA ALA A 460 -55.60 24.31 16.21
C ALA A 460 -56.37 24.52 17.53
N PRO A 461 -55.75 25.17 18.55
CA PRO A 461 -56.43 25.48 19.80
C PRO A 461 -57.56 26.49 19.56
N THR A 462 -58.77 26.12 19.97
CA THR A 462 -59.94 27.01 19.94
C THR A 462 -60.01 27.85 21.20
N PRO A 463 -60.25 29.18 21.11
CA PRO A 463 -60.52 30.02 22.27
C PRO A 463 -61.66 29.47 23.13
N ALA A 464 -61.62 29.70 24.44
CA ALA A 464 -62.56 29.13 25.41
C ALA A 464 -64.04 29.41 25.06
N GLU A 465 -64.30 30.60 24.51
CA GLU A 465 -65.63 31.07 24.09
C GLU A 465 -66.24 30.23 22.96
N HIS A 466 -65.42 29.53 22.16
CA HIS A 466 -65.86 28.77 20.99
C HIS A 466 -65.74 27.25 21.16
N ILE A 467 -65.31 26.76 22.33
CA ILE A 467 -65.12 25.32 22.57
C ILE A 467 -66.46 24.55 22.49
N SER A 468 -67.55 25.12 23.03
CA SER A 468 -68.89 24.52 22.97
C SER A 468 -69.37 24.41 21.52
N ALA A 469 -69.20 25.47 20.73
CA ALA A 469 -69.55 25.52 19.30
C ALA A 469 -68.73 24.49 18.48
N ARG A 470 -67.43 24.35 18.76
CA ARG A 470 -66.58 23.33 18.12
C ARG A 470 -67.08 21.92 18.39
N ARG A 471 -67.41 21.59 19.65
CA ARG A 471 -67.91 20.26 20.05
C ARG A 471 -69.25 19.95 19.39
N MET A 472 -70.15 20.93 19.34
CA MET A 472 -71.43 20.78 18.66
C MET A 472 -71.25 20.53 17.16
N LEU A 473 -70.37 21.28 16.50
CA LEU A 473 -70.05 21.10 15.08
C LEU A 473 -69.44 19.71 14.81
N GLN A 474 -68.54 19.22 15.67
CA GLN A 474 -67.99 17.86 15.55
C GLN A 474 -69.09 16.79 15.61
N LEU A 475 -70.07 16.94 16.51
CA LEU A 475 -71.22 16.03 16.57
C LEU A 475 -72.09 16.09 15.30
N GLN A 476 -72.29 17.29 14.74
CA GLN A 476 -73.02 17.46 13.47
C GLN A 476 -72.29 16.83 12.28
N LEU A 477 -70.96 16.90 12.24
CA LEU A 477 -70.18 16.25 11.19
C LEU A 477 -70.23 14.72 11.29
N LEU A 478 -70.34 14.17 12.51
CA LEU A 478 -70.52 12.72 12.71
C LEU A 478 -71.89 12.22 12.27
N THR A 479 -72.94 13.05 12.28
CA THR A 479 -74.27 12.66 11.81
C THR A 479 -74.43 12.76 10.29
N ARG A 480 -73.59 13.54 9.60
CA ARG A 480 -73.60 13.73 8.15
C ARG A 480 -72.54 12.87 7.44
N ARG A 481 -72.84 11.58 7.32
CA ARG A 481 -71.91 10.54 6.80
C ARG A 481 -71.39 10.74 5.37
N ASN A 482 -72.02 11.58 4.55
CA ASN A 482 -71.64 11.81 3.15
C ASN A 482 -71.04 13.20 2.87
N ASP A 483 -70.91 14.07 3.89
CA ASP A 483 -70.33 15.40 3.69
C ASP A 483 -68.79 15.34 3.64
N PRO A 484 -68.14 16.15 2.80
CA PRO A 484 -66.68 16.16 2.71
C PRO A 484 -66.05 16.64 4.02
N ALA A 485 -64.98 15.96 4.41
CA ALA A 485 -64.29 16.24 5.66
C ALA A 485 -63.73 17.68 5.67
N PRO A 486 -63.67 18.36 6.84
CA PRO A 486 -63.08 19.70 6.93
C PRO A 486 -61.67 19.80 6.37
N ALA A 487 -60.87 18.73 6.46
CA ALA A 487 -59.53 18.64 5.88
C ALA A 487 -59.51 18.57 4.33
N GLN A 488 -60.63 18.28 3.68
CA GLN A 488 -60.76 18.27 2.21
C GLN A 488 -61.34 19.60 1.69
N THR A 489 -62.16 20.28 2.50
CA THR A 489 -62.82 21.54 2.12
C THR A 489 -62.13 22.80 2.63
N TRP A 490 -61.04 22.67 3.38
CA TRP A 490 -60.40 23.81 4.06
C TRP A 490 -60.08 24.97 3.10
N GLY A 491 -59.68 24.69 1.85
CA GLY A 491 -59.44 25.73 0.86
C GLY A 491 -60.69 26.55 0.52
N ALA A 492 -61.86 25.91 0.41
CA ALA A 492 -63.13 26.58 0.19
C ALA A 492 -63.65 27.26 1.47
N ASP A 493 -63.44 26.65 2.63
CA ASP A 493 -63.81 27.23 3.93
C ASP A 493 -62.98 28.49 4.24
N ALA A 494 -61.69 28.53 3.86
CA ALA A 494 -60.87 29.73 3.92
C ALA A 494 -61.38 30.84 3.00
N ALA A 495 -61.84 30.49 1.78
CA ALA A 495 -62.46 31.46 0.87
C ALA A 495 -63.72 32.09 1.49
N ARG A 496 -64.54 31.28 2.17
CA ARG A 496 -65.76 31.74 2.87
C ARG A 496 -65.43 32.71 4.01
N VAL A 497 -64.37 32.46 4.78
CA VAL A 497 -63.91 33.41 5.81
C VAL A 497 -63.37 34.70 5.18
N LEU A 498 -62.62 34.61 4.08
CA LEU A 498 -62.11 35.80 3.38
C LEU A 498 -63.23 36.66 2.73
N ALA A 499 -64.42 36.09 2.51
CA ALA A 499 -65.58 36.83 1.99
C ALA A 499 -66.25 37.72 3.05
N THR A 500 -66.07 37.44 4.35
CA THR A 500 -66.73 38.19 5.44
C THR A 500 -66.06 39.55 5.68
N PRO A 501 -66.71 40.50 6.41
CA PRO A 501 -66.04 41.71 6.86
C PRO A 501 -64.81 41.39 7.70
N PHE A 502 -63.80 42.26 7.62
CA PHE A 502 -62.55 42.11 8.37
C PHE A 502 -62.77 42.37 9.86
N GLU A 503 -62.37 41.42 10.68
CA GLU A 503 -62.36 41.54 12.13
C GLU A 503 -61.02 41.03 12.67
N ALA A 504 -60.36 41.82 13.52
CA ALA A 504 -59.01 41.52 14.00
C ALA A 504 -58.91 40.20 14.78
N GLY A 505 -59.95 39.81 15.53
CA GLY A 505 -60.00 38.54 16.27
C GLY A 505 -60.07 37.32 15.32
N THR A 506 -60.95 37.41 14.32
CA THR A 506 -61.15 36.41 13.26
C THR A 506 -59.90 36.27 12.37
N ALA A 507 -59.24 37.38 12.03
CA ALA A 507 -57.99 37.37 11.27
C ALA A 507 -56.84 36.64 11.98
N ARG A 508 -56.66 36.87 13.29
CA ARG A 508 -55.62 36.17 14.08
C ARG A 508 -55.87 34.67 14.16
N ARG A 509 -57.13 34.25 14.30
CA ARG A 509 -57.51 32.83 14.30
C ARG A 509 -57.28 32.19 12.94
N LEU A 510 -57.72 32.85 11.87
CA LEU A 510 -57.48 32.40 10.49
C LEU A 510 -55.97 32.28 10.20
N GLN A 511 -55.16 33.25 10.64
CA GLN A 511 -53.70 33.21 10.53
C GLN A 511 -53.11 31.97 11.20
N ASN A 512 -53.50 31.70 12.45
CA ASN A 512 -52.99 30.55 13.20
C ASN A 512 -53.34 29.22 12.55
N VAL A 513 -54.54 29.12 11.99
CA VAL A 513 -55.00 27.93 11.29
C VAL A 513 -54.29 27.74 9.95
N LEU A 514 -54.24 28.77 9.11
CA LEU A 514 -53.58 28.71 7.81
C LEU A 514 -52.08 28.45 7.95
N LYS A 515 -51.42 28.93 9.01
CA LYS A 515 -50.02 28.61 9.31
C LYS A 515 -49.77 27.10 9.47
N VAL A 516 -50.74 26.36 10.00
CA VAL A 516 -50.65 24.90 10.15
C VAL A 516 -50.99 24.21 8.82
N LEU A 517 -52.08 24.62 8.17
CA LEU A 517 -52.55 24.01 6.92
C LEU A 517 -51.61 24.23 5.73
N LEU A 518 -50.86 25.34 5.71
CA LEU A 518 -49.88 25.63 4.67
C LEU A 518 -48.52 24.95 4.90
N ARG A 519 -48.28 24.42 6.11
CA ARG A 519 -47.03 23.73 6.48
C ARG A 519 -47.08 22.22 6.17
N GLY A 520 -48.29 21.64 6.17
CA GLY A 520 -48.55 20.27 5.72
C GLY A 520 -48.67 20.21 4.20
#